data_AF-A0A8T7KE85-F1
#
_entry.id   AF-A0A8T7KE85-F1
#
_cell.length_a   1.000
_cell.length_b   1.000
_cell.length_c   1.000
_cell.angle_alpha   90.00
_cell.angle_beta   90.00
_cell.angle_gamma   90.00
#
_symmetry.space_group_name_H-M   'P 1'
#
loop_
_entity.id
_entity.type
_entity.pdbx_description
1 polymer ?
#
loop_
_entity_poly.entity_id
_entity_poly.type
_entity_poly.pdbx_seq_one_letter_code
_entity_poly.pdbx_strand_id
1 'polypeptide(L)'
;MHRKRRFLIFLTYVTTLVLLIASGLSCSSGVAARDVSAANGLPKTESEFKSYITPRCPQVVGTLRSILGDPPYEISQTGFDDIRTWVANEIDYISDEKRLGGDHWQTPEETLRLGTGDCEDFSILLCSLLRAYGIDAERVYVAIGINDEKDEHAFLIEDWNCDGEWRRIEPQAPAQTPSSYPLLSFLMSHPDSRLDKYKITAAFNDLYYHNDEPFSRSEGQANVWTLAKTISTVGNTVQRLIRLARYLLGLVFS
;
A
#
# COMPACT_ATOMS: atom_id res chain seq x y z
N MET A 1 6.34 -53.83 28.91
CA MET A 1 6.48 -53.78 27.43
C MET A 1 6.10 -52.43 26.78
N HIS A 2 5.99 -51.31 27.53
CA HIS A 2 5.47 -50.03 26.99
C HIS A 2 6.51 -48.92 26.70
N ARG A 3 7.80 -49.13 27.03
CA ARG A 3 8.86 -48.10 26.91
C ARG A 3 9.57 -48.08 25.54
N LYS A 4 9.47 -49.15 24.75
CA LYS A 4 10.12 -49.26 23.42
C LYS A 4 9.32 -48.61 22.27
N ARG A 5 8.00 -48.43 22.41
CA ARG A 5 7.15 -47.81 21.37
C ARG A 5 7.22 -46.28 21.32
N ARG A 6 7.57 -45.60 22.42
CA ARG A 6 7.70 -44.12 22.44
C ARG A 6 9.03 -43.61 21.91
N PHE A 7 10.09 -44.43 21.96
CA PHE A 7 11.41 -44.09 21.43
C PHE A 7 11.47 -44.19 19.89
N LEU A 8 10.69 -45.11 19.31
CA LEU A 8 10.63 -45.34 17.86
C LEU A 8 9.82 -44.25 17.11
N ILE A 9 8.88 -43.59 17.79
CA ILE A 9 8.08 -42.48 17.23
C ILE A 9 8.90 -41.17 17.20
N PHE A 10 9.79 -40.95 18.18
CA PHE A 10 10.70 -39.80 18.16
C PHE A 10 11.78 -39.91 17.08
N LEU A 11 12.27 -41.12 16.78
CA LEU A 11 13.31 -41.34 15.76
C LEU A 11 12.79 -41.21 14.32
N THR A 12 11.51 -41.49 14.10
CA THR A 12 10.86 -41.35 12.79
C THR A 12 10.50 -39.90 12.45
N TYR A 13 10.19 -39.06 13.44
CA TYR A 13 9.93 -37.62 13.24
C TYR A 13 11.21 -36.80 12.97
N VAL A 14 12.35 -37.16 13.58
CA VAL A 14 13.64 -36.48 13.35
C VAL A 14 14.22 -36.81 11.97
N THR A 15 13.97 -38.01 11.45
CA THR A 15 14.47 -38.41 10.13
C THR A 15 13.66 -37.80 8.97
N THR A 16 12.37 -37.55 9.14
CA THR A 16 11.56 -36.82 8.14
C THR A 16 11.84 -35.31 8.12
N LEU A 17 12.29 -34.72 9.24
CA LEU A 17 12.64 -33.29 9.31
C LEU A 17 14.01 -32.98 8.69
N VAL A 18 14.96 -33.92 8.72
CA VAL A 18 16.30 -33.76 8.10
C VAL A 18 16.26 -33.98 6.58
N LEU A 19 15.30 -34.77 6.06
CA LEU A 19 15.11 -34.95 4.62
C LEU A 19 14.36 -33.80 3.92
N LEU A 20 13.75 -32.88 4.68
CA LEU A 20 13.10 -31.67 4.14
C LEU A 20 14.04 -30.45 4.09
N ILE A 21 15.25 -30.55 4.65
CA ILE A 21 16.29 -29.50 4.59
C ILE A 21 17.33 -29.79 3.49
N ALA A 22 17.36 -31.03 2.95
CA ALA A 22 18.33 -31.44 1.94
C ALA A 22 17.85 -31.34 0.48
N SER A 23 16.61 -30.90 0.22
CA SER A 23 16.06 -30.74 -1.14
C SER A 23 16.29 -29.35 -1.74
N GLY A 24 16.96 -28.44 -1.04
CA GLY A 24 17.16 -27.04 -1.45
C GLY A 24 18.48 -26.75 -2.18
N LEU A 25 19.29 -27.75 -2.52
CA LEU A 25 20.62 -27.56 -3.11
C LEU A 25 20.82 -28.49 -4.31
N SER A 26 20.32 -28.08 -5.48
CA SER A 26 20.89 -28.46 -6.79
C SER A 26 20.12 -27.79 -7.93
N CYS A 27 20.70 -26.76 -8.53
CA CYS A 27 20.72 -26.54 -9.99
C CYS A 27 21.74 -25.45 -10.31
N SER A 28 23.03 -25.79 -10.22
CA SER A 28 24.07 -25.07 -10.92
C SER A 28 24.10 -25.55 -12.37
N SER A 29 23.66 -24.70 -13.29
CA SER A 29 23.99 -24.81 -14.70
C SER A 29 24.22 -23.39 -15.20
N GLY A 30 25.49 -23.10 -15.49
CA GLY A 30 25.91 -21.83 -16.04
C GLY A 30 25.18 -21.57 -17.36
N VAL A 31 24.48 -20.45 -17.41
CA VAL A 31 24.07 -19.81 -18.65
C VAL A 31 24.57 -18.37 -18.55
N ALA A 32 25.30 -17.99 -19.59
CA ALA A 32 26.00 -16.72 -19.72
C ALA A 32 25.17 -15.54 -19.21
N ALA A 33 25.85 -14.64 -18.49
CA ALA A 33 25.37 -13.29 -18.22
C ALA A 33 24.93 -12.67 -19.54
N ARG A 34 23.62 -12.71 -19.80
CA ARG A 34 22.99 -11.80 -20.74
C ARG A 34 22.81 -10.51 -19.98
N ASP A 35 23.44 -9.45 -20.48
CA ASP A 35 22.99 -8.08 -20.24
C ASP A 35 21.49 -8.03 -20.59
N VAL A 36 20.64 -8.22 -19.59
CA VAL A 36 19.23 -7.85 -19.69
C VAL A 36 19.18 -6.42 -19.19
N SER A 37 19.37 -5.51 -20.14
CA SER A 37 19.16 -4.08 -19.96
C SER A 37 17.73 -3.85 -19.47
N ALA A 38 17.61 -3.47 -18.20
CA ALA A 38 16.40 -3.03 -17.52
C ALA A 38 15.89 -1.70 -18.11
N ALA A 39 15.22 -1.75 -19.28
CA ALA A 39 14.82 -0.56 -20.02
C ALA A 39 13.31 -0.42 -20.28
N ASN A 40 12.45 -1.26 -19.68
CA ASN A 40 11.00 -1.24 -19.97
C ASN A 40 10.04 -1.11 -18.75
N GLY A 41 10.52 -0.95 -17.50
CA GLY A 41 9.71 -1.18 -16.28
C GLY A 41 9.36 0.01 -15.38
N LEU A 42 9.35 1.25 -15.89
CA LEU A 42 8.85 2.39 -15.10
C LEU A 42 8.21 3.41 -16.03
N PRO A 43 7.09 4.06 -15.64
CA PRO A 43 6.53 5.15 -16.41
C PRO A 43 7.61 6.21 -16.70
N LYS A 44 7.67 6.67 -17.96
CA LYS A 44 8.76 7.53 -18.46
C LYS A 44 8.46 9.01 -18.28
N THR A 45 7.20 9.36 -18.02
CA THR A 45 6.76 10.75 -17.91
C THR A 45 5.84 10.95 -16.72
N GLU A 46 5.86 12.17 -16.15
CA GLU A 46 4.91 12.58 -15.12
C GLU A 46 3.45 12.34 -15.54
N SER A 47 3.11 12.63 -16.80
CA SER A 47 1.75 12.41 -17.32
C SER A 47 1.36 10.93 -17.31
N GLU A 48 2.31 10.03 -17.54
CA GLU A 48 2.09 8.60 -17.52
C GLU A 48 1.85 8.12 -16.09
N PHE A 49 2.68 8.53 -15.13
CA PHE A 49 2.44 8.26 -13.70
C PHE A 49 1.04 8.71 -13.26
N LYS A 50 0.67 9.96 -13.58
CA LYS A 50 -0.65 10.49 -13.21
C LYS A 50 -1.81 9.72 -13.84
N SER A 51 -1.62 9.15 -15.02
CA SER A 51 -2.68 8.44 -15.75
C SER A 51 -3.10 7.13 -15.09
N TYR A 52 -2.26 6.53 -14.25
CA TYR A 52 -2.59 5.29 -13.54
C TYR A 52 -3.64 5.50 -12.44
N ILE A 53 -3.72 6.70 -11.86
CA ILE A 53 -4.71 6.97 -10.80
C ILE A 53 -6.01 7.46 -11.42
N THR A 54 -7.04 6.61 -11.36
CA THR A 54 -8.32 6.85 -12.07
C THR A 54 -9.52 6.86 -11.11
N PRO A 55 -9.62 7.82 -10.18
CA PRO A 55 -10.66 7.84 -9.14
C PRO A 55 -12.09 8.03 -9.69
N ARG A 56 -12.23 8.48 -10.93
CA ARG A 56 -13.53 8.67 -11.61
C ARG A 56 -13.88 7.52 -12.56
N CYS A 57 -13.05 6.48 -12.63
CA CYS A 57 -13.33 5.29 -13.43
C CYS A 57 -14.61 4.61 -12.92
N PRO A 58 -15.57 4.24 -13.79
CA PRO A 58 -16.82 3.60 -13.37
C PRO A 58 -16.61 2.32 -12.54
N GLN A 59 -15.60 1.52 -12.87
CA GLN A 59 -15.25 0.31 -12.13
C GLN A 59 -14.75 0.65 -10.73
N VAL A 60 -13.85 1.64 -10.59
CA VAL A 60 -13.36 2.10 -9.28
C VAL A 60 -14.52 2.63 -8.43
N VAL A 61 -15.40 3.45 -9.00
CA VAL A 61 -16.58 3.99 -8.29
C VAL A 61 -17.56 2.87 -7.92
N GLY A 62 -17.78 1.89 -8.80
CA GLY A 62 -18.63 0.73 -8.56
C GLY A 62 -18.09 -0.16 -7.45
N THR A 63 -16.79 -0.44 -7.46
CA THR A 63 -16.09 -1.17 -6.40
C THR A 63 -16.22 -0.44 -5.07
N LEU A 64 -15.94 0.87 -5.03
CA LEU A 64 -16.07 1.66 -3.81
C LEU A 64 -17.50 1.61 -3.23
N ARG A 65 -18.53 1.67 -4.08
CA ARG A 65 -19.92 1.50 -3.67
C ARG A 65 -20.17 0.09 -3.10
N SER A 66 -19.57 -0.95 -3.67
CA SER A 66 -19.69 -2.31 -3.16
C SER A 66 -19.06 -2.49 -1.77
N ILE A 67 -18.03 -1.70 -1.44
CA ILE A 67 -17.33 -1.72 -0.16
C ILE A 67 -18.13 -0.93 0.89
N LEU A 68 -18.52 0.31 0.57
CA LEU A 68 -19.03 1.28 1.56
C LEU A 68 -20.53 1.58 1.46
N GLY A 69 -21.22 1.04 0.45
CA GLY A 69 -22.60 1.39 0.14
C GLY A 69 -22.74 2.65 -0.72
N ASP A 70 -23.93 3.25 -0.76
CA ASP A 70 -24.19 4.42 -1.60
C ASP A 70 -23.63 5.72 -0.99
N PRO A 71 -23.11 6.66 -1.82
CA PRO A 71 -22.62 7.96 -1.36
C PRO A 71 -23.77 8.86 -0.85
N PRO A 72 -23.48 9.92 -0.06
CA PRO A 72 -22.15 10.47 0.21
C PRO A 72 -21.36 9.68 1.26
N TYR A 73 -20.04 9.62 1.08
CA TYR A 73 -19.13 9.00 2.03
C TYR A 73 -18.64 10.02 3.07
N GLU A 74 -18.57 9.60 4.34
CA GLU A 74 -17.88 10.34 5.38
C GLU A 74 -16.48 9.74 5.59
N ILE A 75 -15.44 10.55 5.36
CA ILE A 75 -14.05 10.12 5.55
C ILE A 75 -13.82 9.77 7.02
N SER A 76 -13.48 8.51 7.25
CA SER A 76 -13.27 7.91 8.57
C SER A 76 -12.17 6.84 8.51
N GLN A 77 -11.59 6.52 9.67
CA GLN A 77 -10.61 5.43 9.78
C GLN A 77 -11.23 4.09 9.38
N THR A 78 -12.47 3.82 9.79
CA THR A 78 -13.19 2.59 9.41
C THR A 78 -13.32 2.46 7.89
N GLY A 79 -13.78 3.51 7.18
CA GLY A 79 -13.89 3.40 5.73
C GLY A 79 -12.53 3.31 5.01
N PHE A 80 -11.48 3.95 5.55
CA PHE A 80 -10.11 3.73 5.04
C PHE A 80 -9.68 2.27 5.22
N ASP A 81 -9.90 1.72 6.40
CA ASP A 81 -9.53 0.35 6.76
C ASP A 81 -10.32 -0.68 5.94
N ASP A 82 -11.60 -0.45 5.70
CA ASP A 82 -12.47 -1.30 4.89
C ASP A 82 -12.01 -1.33 3.43
N ILE A 83 -11.69 -0.16 2.85
CA ILE A 83 -11.15 -0.07 1.48
C ILE A 83 -9.81 -0.81 1.38
N ARG A 84 -8.88 -0.54 2.30
CA ARG A 84 -7.57 -1.19 2.34
C ARG A 84 -7.70 -2.70 2.47
N THR A 85 -8.54 -3.15 3.40
CA THR A 85 -8.76 -4.56 3.69
C THR A 85 -9.40 -5.28 2.50
N TRP A 86 -10.31 -4.61 1.80
CA TRP A 86 -10.90 -5.14 0.57
C TRP A 86 -9.83 -5.37 -0.50
N VAL A 87 -8.96 -4.39 -0.77
CA VAL A 87 -7.86 -4.55 -1.74
C VAL A 87 -6.95 -5.72 -1.38
N ALA A 88 -6.54 -5.81 -0.11
CA ALA A 88 -5.64 -6.87 0.36
C ALA A 88 -6.24 -8.27 0.30
N ASN A 89 -7.57 -8.40 0.35
CA ASN A 89 -8.26 -9.70 0.38
C ASN A 89 -8.78 -10.15 -0.99
N GLU A 90 -9.17 -9.21 -1.86
CA GLU A 90 -9.83 -9.51 -3.13
C GLU A 90 -8.86 -9.53 -4.32
N ILE A 91 -7.63 -9.04 -4.15
CA ILE A 91 -6.59 -9.08 -5.17
C ILE A 91 -5.52 -10.09 -4.76
N ASP A 92 -5.22 -11.03 -5.66
CA ASP A 92 -4.18 -12.03 -5.48
C ASP A 92 -2.81 -11.51 -5.96
N TYR A 93 -1.78 -11.73 -5.15
CA TYR A 93 -0.43 -11.31 -5.52
C TYR A 93 0.21 -12.25 -6.56
N ILE A 94 0.62 -11.69 -7.70
CA ILE A 94 1.39 -12.40 -8.74
C ILE A 94 2.58 -11.52 -9.14
N SER A 95 3.79 -11.96 -8.79
CA SER A 95 5.02 -11.30 -9.23
C SER A 95 5.18 -11.32 -10.75
N ASP A 96 5.72 -10.26 -11.32
CA ASP A 96 6.04 -10.15 -12.75
C ASP A 96 6.82 -11.32 -13.35
N GLU A 97 7.78 -11.91 -12.64
CA GLU A 97 8.53 -13.07 -13.15
C GLU A 97 7.63 -14.27 -13.48
N LYS A 98 6.47 -14.36 -12.82
CA LYS A 98 5.46 -15.40 -13.06
C LYS A 98 4.46 -14.99 -14.14
N ARG A 99 4.40 -13.71 -14.49
CA ARG A 99 3.55 -13.17 -15.55
C ARG A 99 4.30 -13.26 -16.88
N LEU A 100 3.72 -13.98 -17.84
CA LEU A 100 4.28 -14.09 -19.21
C LEU A 100 4.14 -12.74 -19.93
N GLY A 101 4.98 -11.75 -19.62
CA GLY A 101 4.85 -10.40 -20.18
C GLY A 101 5.89 -9.35 -19.76
N GLY A 102 6.61 -9.56 -18.66
CA GLY A 102 7.51 -8.54 -18.09
C GLY A 102 6.77 -7.53 -17.20
N ASP A 103 7.50 -6.49 -16.79
CA ASP A 103 7.06 -5.41 -15.89
C ASP A 103 6.05 -4.49 -16.61
N HIS A 104 4.78 -4.71 -16.32
CA HIS A 104 3.64 -4.01 -16.91
C HIS A 104 2.69 -3.54 -15.81
N TRP A 105 2.77 -2.25 -15.52
CA TRP A 105 1.88 -1.60 -14.57
C TRP A 105 0.44 -1.66 -15.06
N GLN A 106 -0.44 -2.19 -14.23
CA GLN A 106 -1.86 -2.30 -14.51
C GLN A 106 -2.60 -1.04 -14.09
N THR A 107 -3.59 -0.66 -14.89
CA THR A 107 -4.60 0.30 -14.47
C THR A 107 -5.50 -0.31 -13.39
N PRO A 108 -6.18 0.51 -12.56
CA PRO A 108 -7.15 0.00 -11.59
C PRO A 108 -8.25 -0.87 -12.22
N GLU A 109 -8.68 -0.56 -13.44
CA GLU A 109 -9.64 -1.37 -14.18
C GLU A 109 -9.09 -2.76 -14.51
N GLU A 110 -7.82 -2.85 -14.91
CA GLU A 110 -7.16 -4.11 -15.21
C GLU A 110 -6.98 -4.96 -13.95
N THR A 111 -6.48 -4.37 -12.86
CA THR A 111 -6.32 -5.06 -11.58
C THR A 111 -7.66 -5.60 -11.07
N LEU A 112 -8.73 -4.79 -11.14
CA LEU A 112 -10.09 -5.22 -10.76
C LEU A 112 -10.64 -6.32 -11.66
N ARG A 113 -10.35 -6.28 -12.96
CA ARG A 113 -10.83 -7.28 -13.92
C ARG A 113 -10.08 -8.60 -13.80
N LEU A 114 -8.77 -8.55 -13.54
CA LEU A 114 -7.92 -9.72 -13.43
C LEU A 114 -7.98 -10.35 -12.03
N GLY A 115 -8.27 -9.55 -11.01
CA GLY A 115 -8.21 -9.97 -9.61
C GLY A 115 -6.79 -10.26 -9.14
N THR A 116 -5.78 -9.77 -9.86
CA THR A 116 -4.36 -10.06 -9.59
C THR A 116 -3.49 -8.86 -9.89
N GLY A 117 -2.38 -8.71 -9.16
CA GLY A 117 -1.33 -7.73 -9.44
C GLY A 117 -0.12 -7.92 -8.55
N ASP A 118 0.85 -7.04 -8.65
CA ASP A 118 1.99 -6.93 -7.74
C ASP A 118 2.02 -5.56 -7.02
N CYS A 119 3.18 -5.13 -6.53
CA CYS A 119 3.25 -4.07 -5.52
C CYS A 119 2.68 -2.73 -6.01
N GLU A 120 2.97 -2.35 -7.25
CA GLU A 120 2.50 -1.11 -7.85
C GLU A 120 1.03 -1.19 -8.23
N ASP A 121 0.57 -2.34 -8.72
CA ASP A 121 -0.82 -2.57 -9.12
C ASP A 121 -1.75 -2.40 -7.92
N PHE A 122 -1.39 -3.01 -6.78
CA PHE A 122 -2.13 -2.85 -5.53
C PHE A 122 -2.11 -1.39 -5.06
N SER A 123 -0.94 -0.73 -5.12
CA SER A 123 -0.79 0.66 -4.70
C SER A 123 -1.63 1.62 -5.54
N ILE A 124 -1.65 1.41 -6.86
CA ILE A 124 -2.41 2.17 -7.85
C ILE A 124 -3.91 2.01 -7.64
N LEU A 125 -4.37 0.77 -7.44
CA LEU A 125 -5.78 0.49 -7.14
C LEU A 125 -6.21 1.13 -5.82
N LEU A 126 -5.43 0.93 -4.74
CA LEU A 126 -5.75 1.48 -3.42
C LEU A 126 -5.78 3.02 -3.47
N CYS A 127 -4.79 3.66 -4.09
CA CYS A 127 -4.77 5.12 -4.24
C CYS A 127 -5.99 5.61 -5.02
N SER A 128 -6.38 4.93 -6.11
CA SER A 128 -7.56 5.28 -6.91
C SER A 128 -8.87 5.17 -6.11
N LEU A 129 -9.04 4.12 -5.31
CA LEU A 129 -10.20 3.94 -4.43
C LEU A 129 -10.25 5.01 -3.34
N LEU A 130 -9.12 5.33 -2.70
CA LEU A 130 -9.05 6.36 -1.65
C LEU A 130 -9.29 7.77 -2.19
N ARG A 131 -8.81 8.05 -3.41
CA ARG A 131 -9.10 9.29 -4.13
C ARG A 131 -10.58 9.37 -4.53
N ALA A 132 -11.21 8.25 -4.92
CA ALA A 132 -12.65 8.17 -5.18
C ALA A 132 -13.51 8.30 -3.92
N TYR A 133 -13.00 7.82 -2.78
CA TYR A 133 -13.61 7.94 -1.45
C TYR A 133 -13.68 9.39 -0.97
N GLY A 134 -12.79 10.25 -1.48
CA GLY A 134 -12.78 11.69 -1.21
C GLY A 134 -11.58 12.15 -0.40
N ILE A 135 -10.53 11.34 -0.26
CA ILE A 135 -9.26 11.79 0.32
C ILE A 135 -8.59 12.74 -0.67
N ASP A 136 -8.18 13.92 -0.18
CA ASP A 136 -7.54 14.97 -0.98
C ASP A 136 -6.22 14.48 -1.61
N ALA A 137 -5.89 14.98 -2.81
CA ALA A 137 -4.72 14.53 -3.58
C ALA A 137 -3.42 14.90 -2.86
N GLU A 138 -3.43 15.97 -2.09
CA GLU A 138 -2.29 16.41 -1.28
C GLU A 138 -1.99 15.46 -0.12
N ARG A 139 -2.83 14.44 0.11
CA ARG A 139 -2.82 13.58 1.29
C ARG A 139 -2.60 12.11 1.01
N VAL A 140 -2.52 11.68 -0.25
CA VAL A 140 -2.36 10.26 -0.58
C VAL A 140 -1.60 10.08 -1.89
N TYR A 141 -0.56 9.26 -1.88
CA TYR A 141 0.32 9.03 -3.01
C TYR A 141 0.71 7.56 -3.07
N VAL A 142 0.89 7.05 -4.29
CA VAL A 142 1.73 5.87 -4.53
C VAL A 142 3.18 6.31 -4.43
N ALA A 143 3.97 5.62 -3.63
CA ALA A 143 5.40 5.83 -3.48
C ALA A 143 6.17 4.65 -4.07
N ILE A 144 7.21 4.97 -4.83
CA ILE A 144 8.20 4.02 -5.33
C ILE A 144 9.44 4.18 -4.46
N GLY A 145 9.90 3.10 -3.85
CA GLY A 145 11.03 3.12 -2.94
C GLY A 145 12.06 2.05 -3.26
N ILE A 146 13.30 2.34 -2.92
CA ILE A 146 14.44 1.42 -3.05
C ILE A 146 15.11 1.24 -1.69
N ASN A 147 15.49 0.02 -1.35
CA ASN A 147 16.25 -0.28 -0.13
C ASN A 147 17.76 -0.31 -0.39
N ASP A 148 18.57 -0.49 0.67
CA ASP A 148 20.04 -0.56 0.56
C ASP A 148 20.54 -1.77 -0.26
N GLU A 149 19.72 -2.82 -0.38
CA GLU A 149 19.98 -4.02 -1.18
C GLU A 149 19.60 -3.83 -2.66
N LYS A 150 19.07 -2.65 -3.01
CA LYS A 150 18.55 -2.28 -4.33
C LYS A 150 17.26 -3.01 -4.74
N ASP A 151 16.52 -3.55 -3.78
CA ASP A 151 15.16 -4.02 -4.06
C ASP A 151 14.23 -2.81 -4.15
N GLU A 152 13.45 -2.79 -5.22
CA GLU A 152 12.40 -1.81 -5.44
C GLU A 152 11.07 -2.32 -4.87
N HIS A 153 10.25 -1.41 -4.36
CA HIS A 153 8.91 -1.71 -3.85
C HIS A 153 8.00 -0.51 -4.03
N ALA A 154 6.75 -0.76 -4.41
CA ALA A 154 5.71 0.24 -4.44
C ALA A 154 4.77 0.07 -3.23
N PHE A 155 4.45 1.18 -2.58
CA PHE A 155 3.54 1.22 -1.44
C PHE A 155 2.80 2.55 -1.40
N LEU A 156 1.85 2.71 -0.47
CA LEU A 156 1.09 3.95 -0.34
C LEU A 156 1.67 4.82 0.79
N ILE A 157 1.70 6.13 0.62
CA ILE A 157 1.95 7.10 1.69
C ILE A 157 0.76 8.04 1.84
N GLU A 158 0.38 8.36 3.08
CA GLU A 158 -0.75 9.26 3.33
C GLU A 158 -0.71 10.02 4.67
N ASP A 159 -1.43 11.14 4.72
CA ASP A 159 -1.71 12.00 5.89
C ASP A 159 -3.17 12.50 5.77
N TRP A 160 -4.13 11.60 5.54
CA TRP A 160 -5.52 12.01 5.27
C TRP A 160 -6.19 12.64 6.48
N ASN A 161 -5.79 12.22 7.69
CA ASN A 161 -6.32 12.75 8.95
C ASN A 161 -5.70 14.11 9.32
N CYS A 162 -4.69 14.57 8.57
CA CYS A 162 -3.98 15.84 8.74
C CYS A 162 -3.38 16.03 10.13
N ASP A 163 -2.88 14.96 10.76
CA ASP A 163 -2.11 15.05 12.00
C ASP A 163 -0.65 15.46 11.74
N GLY A 164 -0.22 15.42 10.48
CA GLY A 164 1.10 15.81 10.04
C GLY A 164 2.14 14.68 10.09
N GLU A 165 1.72 13.46 10.43
CA GLU A 165 2.52 12.24 10.40
C GLU A 165 2.16 11.43 9.15
N TRP A 166 3.11 11.36 8.20
CA TRP A 166 2.93 10.58 6.98
C TRP A 166 3.07 9.09 7.29
N ARG A 167 2.00 8.33 7.13
CA ARG A 167 2.01 6.87 7.30
C ARG A 167 2.40 6.20 6.00
N ARG A 168 3.16 5.10 6.11
CA ARG A 168 3.46 4.17 5.02
C ARG A 168 2.54 2.97 5.16
N ILE A 169 1.87 2.62 4.07
CA ILE A 169 0.81 1.63 4.04
C ILE A 169 1.18 0.57 3.02
N GLU A 170 1.31 -0.67 3.50
CA GLU A 170 1.48 -1.88 2.69
C GLU A 170 0.12 -2.29 2.13
N PRO A 171 -0.16 -2.07 0.83
CA PRO A 171 -1.49 -2.31 0.25
C PRO A 171 -1.86 -3.80 0.20
N GLN A 172 -0.85 -4.68 0.22
CA GLN A 172 -1.03 -6.13 0.21
C GLN A 172 -1.37 -6.69 1.60
N ALA A 173 -1.38 -5.85 2.64
CA ALA A 173 -1.73 -6.21 4.00
C ALA A 173 -3.05 -5.56 4.41
N PRO A 174 -3.99 -6.30 5.03
CA PRO A 174 -5.21 -5.72 5.57
C PRO A 174 -4.89 -4.73 6.69
N ALA A 175 -5.80 -3.80 6.97
CA ALA A 175 -5.60 -2.76 8.00
C ALA A 175 -5.44 -3.34 9.41
N GLN A 176 -6.07 -4.50 9.65
CA GLN A 176 -5.93 -5.28 10.87
C GLN A 176 -5.47 -6.68 10.48
N THR A 177 -4.49 -7.21 11.19
CA THR A 177 -4.07 -8.61 11.06
C THR A 177 -5.21 -9.52 11.53
N PRO A 178 -5.76 -10.42 10.68
CA PRO A 178 -6.77 -11.37 11.13
C PRO A 178 -6.12 -12.34 12.11
N SER A 179 -6.30 -12.09 13.40
CA SER A 179 -5.64 -12.88 14.43
C SER A 179 -6.61 -13.86 15.08
N SER A 180 -6.39 -15.16 14.86
CA SER A 180 -6.95 -16.23 15.69
C SER A 180 -6.34 -16.24 17.12
N TYR A 181 -5.30 -15.43 17.39
CA TYR A 181 -4.56 -15.37 18.65
C TYR A 181 -4.09 -13.93 18.95
N PRO A 182 -4.93 -13.08 19.58
CA PRO A 182 -4.67 -11.65 19.79
C PRO A 182 -3.29 -11.33 20.41
N LEU A 183 -2.80 -12.23 21.26
CA LEU A 183 -1.53 -12.09 21.97
C LEU A 183 -0.30 -12.24 21.05
N LEU A 184 -0.40 -13.02 19.96
CA LEU A 184 0.67 -13.18 18.99
C LEU A 184 0.71 -12.01 18.00
N SER A 185 -0.44 -11.39 17.73
CA SER A 185 -0.52 -10.19 16.88
C SER A 185 0.24 -9.01 17.46
N PHE A 186 0.29 -8.89 18.78
CA PHE A 186 1.08 -7.86 19.46
C PHE A 186 2.60 -8.06 19.29
N LEU A 187 3.03 -9.31 19.07
CA LEU A 187 4.44 -9.66 18.88
C LEU A 187 4.89 -9.58 17.41
N MET A 188 3.96 -9.52 16.46
CA MET A 188 4.26 -9.38 15.05
C MET A 188 4.15 -7.92 14.64
N SER A 189 5.26 -7.30 14.24
CA SER A 189 5.25 -5.97 13.65
C SER A 189 4.40 -5.97 12.37
N HIS A 190 3.46 -5.02 12.27
CA HIS A 190 2.61 -4.85 11.08
C HIS A 190 3.47 -4.67 9.83
N PRO A 191 3.09 -5.21 8.65
CA PRO A 191 3.86 -5.04 7.41
C PRO A 191 4.23 -3.58 7.11
N ASP A 192 3.36 -2.63 7.45
CA ASP A 192 3.60 -1.18 7.35
C ASP A 192 4.91 -0.72 7.99
N SER A 193 5.24 -1.25 9.17
CA SER A 193 6.45 -0.84 9.90
C SER A 193 7.74 -1.33 9.24
N ARG A 194 7.65 -2.18 8.22
CA ARG A 194 8.80 -2.67 7.44
C ARG A 194 9.11 -1.77 6.26
N LEU A 195 8.25 -0.79 5.96
CA LEU A 195 8.40 0.11 4.82
C LEU A 195 9.40 1.24 5.06
N ASP A 196 9.82 1.47 6.31
CA ASP A 196 10.82 2.50 6.67
C ASP A 196 12.22 2.22 6.09
N LYS A 197 12.49 0.97 5.70
CA LYS A 197 13.75 0.58 5.03
C LYS A 197 13.88 1.12 3.60
N TYR A 198 12.79 1.59 2.99
CA TYR A 198 12.79 2.07 1.61
C TYR A 198 12.95 3.60 1.56
N LYS A 199 14.00 4.05 0.86
CA LYS A 199 14.14 5.44 0.43
C LYS A 199 13.19 5.68 -0.75
N ILE A 200 12.27 6.62 -0.61
CA ILE A 200 11.33 6.99 -1.68
C ILE A 200 12.09 7.74 -2.78
N THR A 201 11.96 7.28 -4.02
CA THR A 201 12.56 7.88 -5.22
C THR A 201 11.53 8.61 -6.08
N ALA A 202 10.26 8.21 -6.00
CA ALA A 202 9.15 8.90 -6.63
C ALA A 202 7.87 8.76 -5.79
N ALA A 203 6.98 9.76 -5.87
CA ALA A 203 5.65 9.70 -5.30
C ALA A 203 4.63 10.39 -6.22
N PHE A 204 3.47 9.78 -6.44
CA PHE A 204 2.51 10.29 -7.41
C PHE A 204 1.05 9.97 -7.09
N ASN A 205 0.14 10.73 -7.69
CA ASN A 205 -1.27 10.40 -7.83
C ASN A 205 -1.85 11.03 -9.11
N ASP A 206 -3.18 11.18 -9.22
CA ASP A 206 -3.85 11.75 -10.40
C ASP A 206 -3.48 13.22 -10.69
N LEU A 207 -3.06 13.98 -9.67
CA LEU A 207 -2.78 15.41 -9.79
C LEU A 207 -1.30 15.77 -9.62
N TYR A 208 -0.56 14.97 -8.84
CA TYR A 208 0.80 15.29 -8.42
C TYR A 208 1.79 14.19 -8.80
N TYR A 209 3.01 14.61 -9.08
CA TYR A 209 4.16 13.76 -9.29
C TYR A 209 5.36 14.44 -8.64
N HIS A 210 6.11 13.68 -7.86
CA HIS A 210 7.30 14.10 -7.17
C HIS A 210 8.40 13.09 -7.49
N ASN A 211 9.57 13.57 -7.89
CA ASN A 211 10.75 12.76 -8.13
C ASN A 211 11.93 13.25 -7.28
N ASP A 212 12.98 12.44 -7.26
CA ASP A 212 14.18 12.52 -6.41
C ASP A 212 15.10 13.75 -6.62
N GLU A 213 14.56 14.94 -6.95
CA GLU A 213 15.10 16.12 -6.27
C GLU A 213 14.73 15.89 -4.80
N PRO A 214 15.73 15.58 -3.96
CA PRO A 214 15.52 14.75 -2.81
C PRO A 214 14.40 15.33 -1.96
N PHE A 215 13.62 14.45 -1.35
CA PHE A 215 12.89 14.70 -0.10
C PHE A 215 13.87 15.07 1.05
N SER A 216 15.01 15.69 0.72
CA SER A 216 15.81 16.51 1.59
C SER A 216 14.97 17.72 1.96
N ARG A 217 14.90 17.90 3.26
CA ARG A 217 14.55 19.14 3.94
C ARG A 217 15.44 20.28 3.45
N SER A 218 15.21 20.79 2.25
CA SER A 218 15.83 22.02 1.74
C SER A 218 14.89 23.18 2.06
N GLU A 219 15.45 24.24 2.65
CA GLU A 219 14.73 25.38 3.24
C GLU A 219 13.82 26.14 2.24
N GLY A 220 13.91 25.84 0.94
CA GLY A 220 13.01 26.38 -0.09
C GLY A 220 11.65 25.68 -0.16
N GLN A 221 11.59 24.35 -0.02
CA GLN A 221 10.34 23.58 0.02
C GLN A 221 9.72 23.49 1.41
N ALA A 222 10.52 23.73 2.47
CA ALA A 222 9.98 24.00 3.80
C ALA A 222 8.93 25.11 3.73
N ASN A 223 9.08 26.12 2.88
CA ASN A 223 8.09 27.19 2.76
C ASN A 223 6.84 26.78 1.99
N VAL A 224 6.92 25.93 0.95
CA VAL A 224 5.76 25.46 0.19
C VAL A 224 4.98 24.40 0.97
N TRP A 225 5.67 23.46 1.62
CA TRP A 225 5.06 22.51 2.54
C TRP A 225 4.62 23.17 3.84
N THR A 226 5.30 24.22 4.34
CA THR A 226 4.79 25.02 5.46
C THR A 226 3.60 25.85 5.01
N LEU A 227 3.57 26.40 3.79
CA LEU A 227 2.38 27.08 3.27
C LEU A 227 1.24 26.09 3.10
N ALA A 228 1.45 24.93 2.48
CA ALA A 228 0.43 23.90 2.28
C ALA A 228 -0.02 23.29 3.61
N LYS A 229 0.90 23.05 4.56
CA LYS A 229 0.61 22.63 5.94
C LYS A 229 -0.10 23.73 6.72
N THR A 230 0.23 25.00 6.52
CA THR A 230 -0.44 26.14 7.16
C THR A 230 -1.83 26.36 6.55
N ILE A 231 -1.97 26.33 5.22
CA ILE A 231 -3.23 26.48 4.50
C ILE A 231 -4.16 25.32 4.85
N SER A 232 -3.65 24.09 4.90
CA SER A 232 -4.44 22.93 5.34
C SER A 232 -4.74 22.97 6.83
N THR A 233 -3.81 23.40 7.69
CA THR A 233 -4.08 23.58 9.14
C THR A 233 -5.13 24.66 9.37
N VAL A 234 -5.08 25.77 8.63
CA VAL A 234 -6.08 26.83 8.66
C VAL A 234 -7.42 26.31 8.14
N GLY A 235 -7.42 25.61 7.00
CA GLY A 235 -8.61 24.96 6.46
C GLY A 235 -9.26 23.99 7.45
N ASN A 236 -8.45 23.16 8.11
CA ASN A 236 -8.88 22.19 9.11
C ASN A 236 -9.41 22.86 10.38
N THR A 237 -8.77 23.94 10.83
CA THR A 237 -9.23 24.74 11.97
C THR A 237 -10.59 25.38 11.65
N VAL A 238 -10.73 25.94 10.44
CA VAL A 238 -12.00 26.50 9.97
C VAL A 238 -13.08 25.42 9.89
N GLN A 239 -12.78 24.24 9.35
CA GLN A 239 -13.74 23.12 9.28
C GLN A 239 -14.15 22.63 10.67
N ARG A 240 -13.23 22.54 11.63
CA ARG A 240 -13.53 22.18 13.03
C ARG A 240 -14.42 23.23 13.71
N LEU A 241 -14.13 24.52 13.51
CA LEU A 241 -14.95 25.61 14.03
C LEU A 241 -16.35 25.61 13.40
N ILE A 242 -16.48 25.34 12.10
CA ILE A 242 -17.77 25.20 11.43
C ILE A 242 -18.57 24.02 11.99
N ARG A 243 -17.94 22.85 12.22
CA ARG A 243 -18.61 21.70 12.84
C ARG A 243 -19.07 22.01 14.27
N LEU A 244 -18.22 22.67 15.07
CA LEU A 244 -18.57 23.09 16.44
C LEU A 244 -19.71 24.12 16.44
N ALA A 245 -19.69 25.09 15.52
CA ALA A 245 -20.76 26.07 15.39
C ALA A 245 -22.09 25.40 15.02
N ARG A 246 -22.10 24.43 14.08
CA ARG A 246 -23.31 23.66 13.76
C ARG A 246 -23.81 22.84 14.94
N TYR A 247 -22.91 22.21 15.71
CA TYR A 247 -23.26 21.44 16.90
C TYR A 247 -23.89 22.32 17.99
N LEU A 248 -23.29 23.49 18.27
CA LEU A 248 -23.82 24.44 19.25
C LEU A 248 -25.14 25.07 18.80
N LEU A 249 -25.28 25.41 17.50
CA LEU A 249 -26.56 25.84 16.94
C LEU A 249 -27.62 24.74 17.08
N GLY A 250 -27.27 23.48 16.82
CA GLY A 250 -28.16 22.34 17.03
C GLY A 250 -28.62 22.19 18.48
N LEU A 251 -27.77 22.48 19.45
CA LEU A 251 -28.10 22.47 20.88
C LEU A 251 -28.96 23.66 21.35
N VAL A 252 -28.86 24.81 20.67
CA VAL A 252 -29.64 26.02 20.99
C VAL A 252 -31.02 26.02 20.33
N PHE A 253 -31.16 25.31 19.21
CA PHE A 253 -32.41 25.19 18.44
C PHE A 253 -33.10 23.81 18.57
N SER A 254 -32.65 22.96 19.51
CA SER A 254 -33.38 21.78 20.00
C SER A 254 -34.05 22.07 21.33
#